data_AF-A0A0H5CCS0-F1
#
_entry.id   AF-A0A0H5CCS0-F1
#
_cell.length_a   1.000
_cell.length_b   1.000
_cell.length_c   1.000
_cell.angle_alpha   90.00
_cell.angle_beta   90.00
_cell.angle_gamma   90.00
#
_symmetry.space_group_name_H-M   'P 1'
#
loop_
_entity.id
_entity.type
_entity.pdbx_description
1 polymer ?
#
loop_
_entity_poly.entity_id
_entity_poly.type
_entity_poly.pdbx_seq_one_letter_code
_entity_poly.pdbx_strand_id
1 'polypeptide(L)' 'MTMREFVTNSEAIFSAIEQGEHLVITRDGVPIAEVVPIRRQDPDSLD' A
#
# COMPACT_ATOMS: atom_id res chain seq x y z
N MET A 1 -0.14 10.24 -3.38
CA MET A 1 -0.75 9.93 -4.69
C MET A 1 -2.25 10.17 -4.63
N THR A 2 -2.94 10.47 -5.73
CA THR A 2 -4.41 10.64 -5.68
C THR A 2 -5.15 9.31 -5.86
N MET A 3 -6.45 9.28 -5.51
CA MET A 3 -7.31 8.11 -5.75
C MET A 3 -7.40 7.73 -7.23
N ARG A 4 -7.37 8.73 -8.13
CA ARG A 4 -7.41 8.47 -9.58
C ARG A 4 -6.15 7.74 -10.04
N GLU A 5 -4.98 8.21 -9.60
CA GLU A 5 -3.69 7.57 -9.92
C GLU A 5 -3.64 6.13 -9.40
N PHE A 6 -4.19 5.89 -8.20
CA PHE A 6 -4.28 4.56 -7.62
C PHE A 6 -5.11 3.61 -8.49
N VAL A 7 -6.28 4.05 -8.95
CA VAL A 7 -7.16 3.22 -9.82
C VAL A 7 -6.51 2.98 -11.18
N THR A 8 -5.96 4.01 -11.81
CA THR A 8 -5.35 3.93 -13.15
C THR A 8 -4.13 3.00 -13.18
N ASN A 9 -3.34 2.97 -12.10
CA ASN A 9 -2.09 2.20 -12.05
C ASN A 9 -2.15 1.02 -11.05
N SER A 10 -3.36 0.56 -10.72
CA SER A 10 -3.60 -0.38 -9.62
C SER A 10 -2.75 -1.66 -9.70
N GLU A 11 -2.62 -2.28 -10.87
CA GLU A 11 -1.82 -3.51 -11.04
C GLU A 11 -0.34 -3.32 -10.65
N ALA A 12 0.30 -2.27 -11.19
CA ALA A 12 1.70 -1.97 -10.87
C ALA A 12 1.88 -1.55 -9.40
N ILE A 13 0.91 -0.81 -8.87
CA ILE A 13 0.91 -0.37 -7.46
C ILE A 13 0.82 -1.57 -6.52
N PHE A 14 -0.11 -2.49 -6.76
CA PHE A 14 -0.23 -3.69 -5.94
C PHE A 14 1.03 -4.56 -6.01
N SER A 15 1.61 -4.72 -7.20
CA SER A 15 2.87 -5.47 -7.34
C SER A 15 4.02 -4.83 -6.57
N ALA A 16 4.10 -3.49 -6.52
CA ALA A 16 5.09 -2.79 -5.69
C ALA A 16 4.83 -2.96 -4.19
N ILE A 17 3.56 -2.86 -3.75
CA ILE A 17 3.18 -3.08 -2.36
C ILE A 17 3.56 -4.50 -1.93
N GLU A 18 3.27 -5.52 -2.75
CA GLU A 18 3.64 -6.92 -2.48
C GLU A 18 5.15 -7.11 -2.29
N GLN A 19 5.98 -6.25 -2.91
CA GLN A 19 7.44 -6.26 -2.76
C GLN A 19 7.94 -5.47 -1.55
N GLY A 20 7.07 -4.80 -0.81
CA GLY A 20 7.42 -4.07 0.41
C GLY A 20 7.12 -2.57 0.38
N GLU A 21 6.62 -2.03 -0.74
CA GLU A 21 6.48 -0.58 -0.89
C GLU A 21 5.35 0.01 -0.04
N HIS A 22 5.59 1.19 0.54
CA HIS A 22 4.61 1.97 1.32
C HIS A 22 4.14 3.19 0.54
N LEU A 23 2.83 3.38 0.47
CA LEU A 23 2.23 4.40 -0.39
C LEU A 23 1.21 5.24 0.38
N VAL A 24 1.30 6.56 0.27
CA VAL A 24 0.35 7.50 0.90
C VAL A 24 -0.65 7.99 -0.15
N ILE A 25 -1.94 7.81 0.12
CA ILE A 25 -3.03 8.37 -0.66
C ILE A 25 -3.39 9.76 -0.11
N THR A 26 -3.51 10.72 -1.01
CA THR A 26 -3.77 12.13 -0.75
C THR A 26 -5.02 12.58 -1.50
N ARG A 27 -5.81 13.45 -0.89
CA ARG A 27 -6.95 14.16 -1.50
C ARG A 27 -6.74 15.66 -1.31
N ASP A 28 -6.74 16.41 -2.41
CA ASP A 28 -6.50 17.87 -2.40
C ASP A 28 -5.18 18.24 -1.67
N GLY A 29 -4.14 17.41 -1.84
CA GLY A 29 -2.83 17.58 -1.20
C GLY A 29 -2.75 17.10 0.26
N VAL A 30 -3.86 16.70 0.87
CA VAL A 30 -3.93 16.23 2.26
C VAL A 30 -3.84 14.71 2.30
N PRO A 31 -2.96 14.10 3.12
CA PRO A 31 -2.91 12.65 3.28
C PRO A 31 -4.18 12.13 3.97
N ILE A 32 -4.78 11.08 3.41
CA ILE A 32 -6.02 10.48 3.89
C ILE A 32 -5.91 9.00 4.22
N ALA A 33 -4.92 8.31 3.65
CA ALA A 33 -4.70 6.88 3.89
C ALA A 33 -3.25 6.50 3.59
N GLU A 34 -2.81 5.41 4.20
CA GLU A 34 -1.57 4.71 3.86
C GLU A 34 -1.91 3.29 3.40
N VAL A 35 -1.22 2.83 2.37
CA VAL A 35 -1.33 1.47 1.84
C VAL A 35 0.00 0.79 2.06
N VAL A 36 -0.06 -0.31 2.80
CA VAL A 36 1.11 -1.04 3.30
C VAL A 36 0.95 -2.52 3.04
N PRO A 37 2.04 -3.26 2.77
CA PRO A 37 1.99 -4.70 2.69
C PRO A 37 1.62 -5.29 4.04
N ILE A 38 0.64 -6.18 4.02
CA ILE A 38 0.32 -6.98 5.20
C ILE A 38 1.33 -8.13 5.23
N ARG A 39 2.34 -8.01 6.10
CA ARG A 39 3.23 -9.14 6.38
C ARG A 39 2.41 -10.21 7.11
N ARG A 40 2.37 -11.42 6.57
CA ARG A 40 1.92 -12.58 7.34
C ARG A 40 2.94 -12.74 8.48
N GLN A 41 2.54 -12.41 9.70
CA GLN A 41 3.25 -12.94 10.85
C GLN A 41 3.06 -14.44 10.78
N ASP A 42 4.14 -15.19 10.58
CA ASP A 42 4.10 -16.63 10.77
C ASP A 42 3.57 -16.87 12.19
N PRO A 43 2.44 -17.57 12.36
CA PRO A 43 1.89 -17.84 13.68
C PRO A 43 2.85 -18.65 14.57
N ASP A 44 3.93 -19.16 13.98
CA ASP A 44 5.00 -19.96 14.60
C ASP A 44 6.16 -19.12 15.17
N SER A 45 6.18 -17.79 15.01
CA SER A 45 7.26 -16.93 15.57
C SER A 45 7.12 -16.63 17.08
N LEU A 46 6.37 -17.45 17.82
CA LEU A 46 6.35 -17.50 19.27
C LEU A 46 7.08 -18.78 19.73
N ASP A 47 8.40 -18.79 19.60
CA ASP A 47 9.30 -19.71 20.31
C ASP A 47 10.33 -18.90 21.11
#